data_AF-A0A258LD65-F1
#
_entry.id   AF-A0A258LD65-F1
#
_cell.length_a   1.000
_cell.length_b   1.000
_cell.length_c   1.000
_cell.angle_alpha   90.00
_cell.angle_beta   90.00
_cell.angle_gamma   90.00
#
_symmetry.space_group_name_H-M   'P 1'
#
loop_
_entity.id
_entity.type
_entity.pdbx_description
1 polymer ?
#
loop_
_entity_poly.entity_id
_entity_poly.type
_entity_poly.pdbx_seq_one_letter_code
_entity_poly.pdbx_strand_id
1 'polypeptide(L)'
;MARFGYVEQALAALPALAQAGGRAATKIPSRSDVEREMAQLSKIGGRFIFVDTPEYPEFLADMADAPPVLAVLGDVALLSTRCVGVVGARNASANGMRMAEALAADLAEQKLTVVSGLARGIDAAAHKGAMSTGRTIAAIAGGIDIPYPPENEKLQALIAENGCVVAEAP
;
A
#
# COMPACT_ATOMS: atom_id res chain seq x y z
N MET A 1 8.04 3.72 -19.29
CA MET A 1 8.81 4.63 -20.17
C MET A 1 9.66 3.93 -21.24
N ALA A 2 10.14 2.70 -21.05
CA ALA A 2 11.06 2.03 -21.98
C ALA A 2 10.65 1.99 -23.47
N ARG A 3 9.35 1.96 -23.80
CA ARG A 3 8.85 1.92 -25.19
C ARG A 3 8.52 3.29 -25.81
N PHE A 4 8.08 4.26 -25.00
CA PHE A 4 7.53 5.54 -25.48
C PHE A 4 8.31 6.77 -24.99
N GLY A 5 9.32 6.60 -24.14
CA GLY A 5 10.09 7.71 -23.55
C GLY A 5 9.30 8.49 -22.49
N TYR A 6 8.15 9.05 -22.85
CA TYR A 6 7.35 9.94 -22.01
C TYR A 6 5.91 9.42 -21.79
N VAL A 7 5.29 9.80 -20.66
CA VAL A 7 3.93 9.35 -20.28
C VAL A 7 2.88 9.88 -21.25
N GLU A 8 3.02 11.12 -21.72
CA GLU A 8 2.12 11.77 -22.67
C GLU A 8 2.06 11.00 -24.00
N GLN A 9 3.21 10.50 -24.46
CA GLN A 9 3.29 9.70 -25.68
C GLN A 9 2.63 8.32 -25.49
N ALA A 10 2.78 7.72 -24.30
CA ALA A 10 2.10 6.48 -23.96
C ALA A 10 0.57 6.67 -23.91
N LEU A 11 0.08 7.75 -23.29
CA LEU A 11 -1.35 8.10 -23.23
C LEU A 11 -1.94 8.36 -24.62
N ALA A 12 -1.20 9.04 -25.49
CA ALA A 12 -1.63 9.27 -26.88
C ALA A 12 -1.69 7.98 -27.70
N ALA A 13 -0.80 7.01 -27.44
CA ALA A 13 -0.74 5.73 -28.15
C ALA A 13 -1.76 4.68 -27.64
N LEU A 14 -2.27 4.85 -26.42
CA LEU A 14 -3.15 3.90 -25.72
C LEU A 14 -4.39 3.47 -26.54
N PRO A 15 -5.14 4.39 -27.18
CA PRO A 15 -6.29 4.00 -28.00
C PRO A 15 -5.93 3.08 -29.17
N ALA A 16 -4.82 3.38 -29.87
CA ALA A 16 -4.35 2.58 -30.99
C ALA A 16 -3.85 1.20 -30.54
N LEU A 17 -3.15 1.13 -29.41
CA LEU A 17 -2.71 -0.13 -28.82
C LEU A 17 -3.88 -1.03 -28.38
N ALA A 18 -4.92 -0.44 -27.78
CA ALA A 18 -6.12 -1.17 -27.38
C ALA A 18 -6.83 -1.80 -28.59
N GLN A 19 -7.00 -1.04 -29.67
CA GLN A 19 -7.59 -1.53 -30.93
C GLN A 19 -6.74 -2.65 -31.55
N ALA A 20 -5.41 -2.48 -31.64
CA ALA A 20 -4.51 -3.49 -32.20
C ALA A 20 -4.53 -4.81 -31.39
N GLY A 21 -4.81 -4.74 -30.10
CA GLY A 21 -4.96 -5.91 -29.22
C GLY A 21 -6.37 -6.51 -29.16
N GLY A 22 -7.32 -6.02 -29.96
CA GLY A 22 -8.71 -6.50 -29.96
C GLY A 22 -9.50 -6.16 -28.68
N ARG A 23 -9.04 -5.18 -27.88
CA ARG A 23 -9.71 -4.73 -26.66
C ARG A 23 -10.48 -3.45 -26.91
N ALA A 24 -11.57 -3.24 -26.17
CA ALA A 24 -12.24 -1.95 -26.15
C ALA A 24 -11.28 -0.85 -25.67
N ALA A 25 -11.42 0.36 -26.22
CA ALA A 25 -10.63 1.50 -25.79
C ALA A 25 -10.83 1.72 -24.28
N THR A 26 -9.74 1.66 -23.52
CA THR A 26 -9.75 1.92 -22.08
C THR A 26 -10.07 3.40 -21.87
N LYS A 27 -11.01 3.71 -20.98
CA LYS A 27 -11.34 5.10 -20.65
C LYS A 27 -10.13 5.74 -19.96
N ILE A 28 -9.49 6.68 -20.64
CA ILE A 28 -8.44 7.51 -20.04
C ILE A 28 -9.14 8.51 -19.11
N PRO A 29 -8.81 8.55 -17.80
CA PRO A 29 -9.36 9.54 -16.88
C PRO A 29 -9.07 10.96 -17.35
N SER A 30 -10.00 11.90 -17.14
CA SER A 30 -9.73 13.31 -17.42
C SER A 30 -8.77 13.88 -16.37
N ARG A 31 -8.09 14.98 -16.70
CA ARG A 31 -7.28 15.72 -15.71
C ARG A 31 -8.08 16.08 -14.46
N SER A 32 -9.34 16.49 -14.64
CA SER A 32 -10.22 16.83 -13.52
C SER A 32 -10.55 15.62 -12.63
N ASP A 33 -10.62 14.41 -13.18
CA ASP A 33 -10.84 13.19 -12.39
C ASP A 33 -9.61 12.87 -11.55
N VAL A 34 -8.41 12.97 -12.13
CA VAL A 34 -7.15 12.78 -11.41
C VAL A 34 -6.96 13.82 -10.31
N GLU A 35 -7.22 15.10 -10.58
CA GLU A 35 -7.13 16.17 -9.59
C GLU A 35 -8.12 15.97 -8.43
N ARG A 36 -9.30 15.41 -8.71
CA ARG A 36 -10.30 15.08 -7.70
C ARG A 36 -9.82 13.97 -6.77
N GLU A 37 -9.25 12.91 -7.35
CA GLU A 37 -8.66 11.78 -6.62
C GLU A 37 -7.54 12.25 -5.68
N MET A 38 -6.60 13.05 -6.21
CA MET A 38 -5.53 13.67 -5.43
C MET A 38 -6.06 14.53 -4.28
N ALA A 39 -7.11 15.31 -4.55
CA ALA A 39 -7.74 16.14 -3.53
C ALA A 39 -8.48 15.30 -2.47
N GLN A 40 -9.08 14.17 -2.83
CA GLN A 40 -9.74 13.26 -1.88
C GLN A 40 -8.74 12.62 -0.94
N LEU A 41 -7.63 12.10 -1.46
CA LEU A 41 -6.55 11.53 -0.65
C LEU A 41 -5.93 12.59 0.28
N SER A 42 -5.69 13.79 -0.24
CA SER A 42 -5.12 14.88 0.55
C SER A 42 -6.03 15.31 1.72
N LYS A 43 -7.36 15.27 1.54
CA LYS A 43 -8.34 15.61 2.60
C LYS A 43 -8.27 14.69 3.81
N ILE A 44 -7.87 13.44 3.63
CA ILE A 44 -7.69 12.48 4.72
C ILE A 44 -6.24 12.44 5.23
N GLY A 45 -5.38 13.36 4.79
CA GLY A 45 -3.98 13.45 5.20
C GLY A 45 -3.04 12.51 4.45
N GLY A 46 -3.52 11.85 3.39
CA GLY A 46 -2.70 10.98 2.55
C GLY A 46 -2.02 11.73 1.41
N ARG A 47 -1.15 11.04 0.70
CA ARG A 47 -0.48 11.52 -0.52
C ARG A 47 -0.13 10.39 -1.46
N PHE A 48 0.04 10.73 -2.73
CA PHE A 48 0.57 9.82 -3.74
C PHE A 48 2.09 9.88 -3.78
N ILE A 49 2.73 8.72 -3.89
CA ILE A 49 4.17 8.54 -4.09
C ILE A 49 4.37 7.83 -5.43
N PHE A 50 5.34 8.28 -6.23
CA PHE A 50 5.57 7.77 -7.58
C PHE A 50 6.84 6.94 -7.63
N VAL A 51 6.89 5.93 -8.49
CA VAL A 51 8.01 4.97 -8.58
C VAL A 51 9.38 5.60 -8.84
N ASP A 52 9.41 6.81 -9.40
CA ASP A 52 10.62 7.57 -9.70
C ASP A 52 10.99 8.62 -8.64
N THR A 53 10.31 8.64 -7.48
CA THR A 53 10.63 9.54 -6.38
C THR A 53 11.41 8.85 -5.25
N PRO A 54 12.26 9.58 -4.51
CA PRO A 54 13.08 9.00 -3.43
C PRO A 54 12.28 8.35 -2.29
N GLU A 55 11.01 8.73 -2.12
CA GLU A 55 10.14 8.19 -1.07
C GLU A 55 9.54 6.82 -1.41
N TYR A 56 9.64 6.38 -2.67
CA TYR A 56 9.12 5.08 -3.10
C TYR A 56 10.03 3.94 -2.59
N PRO A 57 9.47 2.81 -2.09
CA PRO A 57 10.29 1.72 -1.59
C PRO A 57 11.19 1.12 -2.69
N GLU A 58 12.51 1.21 -2.53
CA GLU A 58 13.51 0.77 -3.52
C GLU A 58 13.29 -0.68 -3.97
N PHE A 59 13.12 -1.62 -3.02
CA PHE A 59 12.88 -3.02 -3.34
C PHE A 59 11.56 -3.27 -4.10
N LEU A 60 10.56 -2.41 -3.92
CA LEU A 60 9.32 -2.50 -4.68
C LEU A 60 9.52 -1.93 -6.09
N ALA A 61 10.31 -0.86 -6.25
CA ALA A 61 10.59 -0.25 -7.56
C ALA A 61 11.34 -1.20 -8.51
N ASP A 62 12.13 -2.13 -7.95
CA ASP A 62 12.85 -3.16 -8.71
C ASP A 62 11.95 -4.30 -9.22
N MET A 63 10.69 -4.38 -8.77
CA MET A 63 9.76 -5.41 -9.25
C MET A 63 9.30 -5.12 -10.68
N ALA A 64 9.15 -6.17 -11.49
CA ALA A 64 8.74 -6.04 -12.89
C ALA A 64 7.33 -5.44 -13.05
N ASP A 65 6.49 -5.61 -12.04
CA ASP A 65 5.11 -5.14 -11.92
C ASP A 65 4.95 -4.07 -10.82
N ALA A 66 6.02 -3.35 -10.48
CA ALA A 66 5.96 -2.26 -9.51
C ALA A 66 4.84 -1.26 -9.85
N PRO A 67 3.92 -0.96 -8.90
CA PRO A 67 2.85 -0.01 -9.16
C PRO A 67 3.45 1.38 -9.39
N PRO A 68 3.08 2.08 -10.48
CA PRO A 68 3.70 3.36 -10.83
C PRO A 68 3.39 4.46 -9.80
N VAL A 69 2.32 4.30 -9.02
CA VAL A 69 1.90 5.21 -7.96
C VAL A 69 1.37 4.41 -6.78
N LEU A 70 1.66 4.88 -5.57
CA LEU A 70 1.10 4.37 -4.32
C LEU A 70 0.34 5.49 -3.60
N ALA A 71 -0.88 5.21 -3.16
CA ALA A 71 -1.55 6.02 -2.15
C ALA A 71 -0.95 5.65 -0.80
N VAL A 72 -0.61 6.66 0.01
CA VAL A 72 0.00 6.46 1.33
C VAL A 72 -0.66 7.34 2.37
N LEU A 73 -0.89 6.78 3.56
CA LEU A 73 -1.40 7.46 4.74
C LEU A 73 -0.54 7.12 5.96
N GLY A 74 -0.12 8.13 6.72
CA GLY A 74 0.78 7.97 7.87
C GLY A 74 2.25 8.28 7.57
N ASP A 75 3.16 7.62 8.29
CA ASP A 75 4.60 7.86 8.23
C ASP A 75 5.28 7.16 7.04
N VAL A 76 5.48 7.94 5.98
CA VAL A 76 6.20 7.54 4.76
C VAL A 76 7.65 7.15 5.03
N ALA A 77 8.29 7.63 6.10
CA ALA A 77 9.69 7.28 6.38
C ALA A 77 9.86 5.78 6.62
N LEU A 78 8.79 5.09 7.05
CA LEU A 78 8.80 3.63 7.24
C LEU A 78 9.05 2.87 5.93
N LEU A 79 8.65 3.42 4.78
CA LEU A 79 8.81 2.78 3.47
C LEU A 79 10.28 2.58 3.07
N SER A 80 11.19 3.36 3.64
CA SER A 80 12.63 3.29 3.40
C SER A 80 13.39 2.54 4.51
N THR A 81 12.69 1.91 5.44
CA THR A 81 13.31 1.15 6.54
C THR A 81 13.53 -0.32 6.19
N ARG A 82 14.25 -1.04 7.06
CA ARG A 82 14.37 -2.50 6.95
C ARG A 82 13.05 -3.14 7.34
N CYS A 83 12.43 -3.82 6.39
CA CYS A 83 11.11 -4.40 6.52
C CYS A 83 11.14 -5.93 6.66
N VAL A 84 10.17 -6.49 7.38
CA VAL A 84 9.91 -7.94 7.45
C VAL A 84 8.43 -8.17 7.19
N GLY A 85 8.13 -9.00 6.19
CA GLY A 85 6.77 -9.45 5.91
C GLY A 85 6.31 -10.50 6.93
N VAL A 86 5.21 -10.24 7.62
CA VAL A 86 4.57 -11.21 8.53
C VAL A 86 3.18 -11.51 8.01
N VAL A 87 2.99 -12.71 7.47
CA VAL A 87 1.74 -13.14 6.81
C VAL A 87 1.30 -14.49 7.33
N GLY A 88 0.01 -14.79 7.24
CA GLY A 88 -0.47 -16.13 7.56
C GLY A 88 -1.97 -16.34 7.42
N ALA A 89 -2.49 -17.33 8.14
CA ALA A 89 -3.88 -17.76 8.00
C ALA A 89 -4.88 -16.67 8.43
N ARG A 90 -5.91 -16.46 7.59
CA ARG A 90 -7.06 -15.61 7.92
C ARG A 90 -7.93 -16.15 9.06
N ASN A 91 -7.97 -17.48 9.21
CA ASN A 91 -8.61 -18.20 10.30
C ASN A 91 -7.52 -18.88 11.16
N ALA A 92 -6.78 -18.08 11.91
CA ALA A 92 -5.69 -18.56 12.76
C ALA A 92 -6.19 -18.96 14.15
N SER A 93 -5.49 -19.91 14.78
CA SER A 93 -5.74 -20.25 16.18
C SER A 93 -5.31 -19.11 17.11
N ALA A 94 -5.87 -19.07 18.32
CA ALA A 94 -5.46 -18.11 19.35
C ALA A 94 -3.95 -18.19 19.68
N ASN A 95 -3.38 -19.41 19.65
CA ASN A 95 -1.94 -19.61 19.82
C ASN A 95 -1.15 -18.99 18.64
N GLY A 96 -1.60 -19.20 17.40
CA GLY A 96 -0.96 -18.65 16.22
C GLY A 96 -0.98 -17.11 16.21
N MET A 97 -2.12 -16.51 16.56
CA MET A 97 -2.22 -15.06 16.68
C MET A 97 -1.31 -14.51 17.78
N ARG A 98 -1.28 -15.13 18.97
CA ARG A 98 -0.36 -14.72 20.05
C ARG A 98 1.12 -14.81 19.65
N MET A 99 1.49 -15.86 18.92
CA MET A 99 2.86 -16.01 18.41
C MET A 99 3.20 -14.92 17.40
N ALA A 100 2.31 -14.62 16.46
CA ALA A 100 2.52 -13.58 15.46
C ALA A 100 2.61 -12.18 16.10
N GLU A 101 1.77 -11.90 17.10
CA GLU A 101 1.79 -10.65 17.86
C GLU A 101 3.11 -10.49 18.63
N ALA A 102 3.55 -11.52 19.36
CA ALA A 102 4.83 -11.49 20.08
C ALA A 102 6.03 -11.34 19.13
N LEU A 103 6.07 -12.11 18.04
CA LEU A 103 7.12 -12.00 17.04
C LEU A 103 7.19 -10.60 16.42
N ALA A 104 6.04 -10.03 16.07
CA ALA A 104 5.97 -8.69 15.49
C ALA A 104 6.42 -7.60 16.47
N ALA A 105 6.08 -7.74 17.76
CA ALA A 105 6.58 -6.86 18.82
C ALA A 105 8.11 -6.92 18.91
N ASP A 106 8.69 -8.12 18.99
CA ASP A 106 10.14 -8.32 19.07
C ASP A 106 10.87 -7.72 17.86
N LEU A 107 10.35 -7.95 16.64
CA LEU A 107 10.91 -7.36 15.41
C LEU A 107 10.89 -5.83 15.45
N ALA A 108 9.77 -5.25 15.89
CA ALA A 108 9.57 -3.81 15.95
C ALA A 108 10.49 -3.14 16.99
N GLU A 109 10.68 -3.76 18.15
CA GLU A 109 11.65 -3.33 19.17
C GLU A 109 13.09 -3.34 18.64
N GLN A 110 13.43 -4.28 17.76
CA GLN A 110 14.72 -4.33 17.05
C GLN A 110 14.81 -3.36 15.86
N LYS A 111 13.90 -2.38 15.77
CA LYS A 111 13.85 -1.35 14.72
C LYS A 111 13.61 -1.90 13.31
N LEU A 112 13.02 -3.09 13.20
CA LEU A 112 12.50 -3.60 11.93
C LEU A 112 11.04 -3.18 11.77
N THR A 113 10.62 -2.91 10.54
CA THR A 113 9.25 -2.52 10.24
C THR A 113 8.45 -3.72 9.77
N VAL A 114 7.34 -4.02 10.45
CA VAL A 114 6.49 -5.17 10.13
C VAL A 114 5.52 -4.79 9.01
N VAL A 115 5.60 -5.50 7.89
CA VAL A 115 4.72 -5.32 6.74
C VAL A 115 3.70 -6.46 6.69
N SER A 116 2.42 -6.15 6.54
CA SER A 116 1.37 -7.16 6.38
C SER A 116 0.14 -6.61 5.66
N GLY A 117 -0.82 -7.48 5.32
CA GLY A 117 -1.96 -7.17 4.46
C GLY A 117 -3.21 -6.65 5.16
N LEU A 118 -3.14 -6.42 6.48
CA LEU A 118 -4.28 -6.05 7.33
C LEU A 118 -5.47 -7.03 7.27
N ALA A 119 -5.27 -8.28 6.83
CA ALA A 119 -6.31 -9.29 6.83
C ALA A 119 -6.69 -9.72 8.26
N ARG A 120 -7.75 -10.52 8.40
CA ARG A 120 -8.06 -11.21 9.66
C ARG A 120 -6.93 -12.18 10.05
N GLY A 121 -6.89 -12.56 11.33
CA GLY A 121 -5.96 -13.58 11.81
C GLY A 121 -4.53 -13.04 11.98
N ILE A 122 -3.56 -13.68 11.32
CA ILE A 122 -2.13 -13.42 11.53
C ILE A 122 -1.75 -11.97 11.20
N ASP A 123 -2.23 -11.42 10.09
CA ASP A 123 -1.90 -10.05 9.67
C ASP A 123 -2.31 -9.01 10.71
N ALA A 124 -3.56 -9.05 11.16
CA ALA A 124 -4.05 -8.17 12.22
C ALA A 124 -3.28 -8.34 13.54
N ALA A 125 -2.89 -9.56 13.90
CA ALA A 125 -2.09 -9.83 15.09
C ALA A 125 -0.67 -9.24 14.97
N ALA A 126 -0.05 -9.36 13.80
CA ALA A 126 1.27 -8.79 13.54
C ALA A 126 1.26 -7.26 13.66
N HIS A 127 0.27 -6.59 13.06
CA HIS A 127 0.13 -5.14 13.19
C HIS A 127 -0.07 -4.70 14.64
N LYS A 128 -0.88 -5.43 15.42
CA LYS A 128 -1.08 -5.15 16.85
C LYS A 128 0.21 -5.28 17.64
N GLY A 129 1.01 -6.32 17.38
CA GLY A 129 2.29 -6.53 18.04
C GLY A 129 3.30 -5.41 17.78
N ALA A 130 3.41 -4.97 16.53
CA ALA A 130 4.32 -3.90 16.14
C ALA A 130 3.87 -2.49 16.56
N MET A 131 2.60 -2.33 16.98
CA MET A 131 1.97 -1.04 17.22
C MET A 131 2.65 -0.21 18.32
N SER A 132 3.22 -0.85 19.35
CA SER A 132 3.87 -0.17 20.47
C SER A 132 5.01 0.77 20.04
N THR A 133 5.63 0.51 18.88
CA THR A 133 6.70 1.33 18.31
C THR A 133 6.27 2.13 17.08
N GLY A 134 5.05 1.92 16.58
CA GLY A 134 4.57 2.47 15.31
C GLY A 134 5.21 1.85 14.06
N ARG A 135 6.14 0.89 14.20
CA ARG A 135 6.90 0.31 13.08
C ARG A 135 6.11 -0.76 12.34
N THR A 136 5.03 -0.35 11.69
CA THR A 136 4.22 -1.24 10.86
C THR A 136 3.67 -0.56 9.61
N ILE A 137 3.66 -1.32 8.51
CA ILE A 137 3.10 -0.91 7.22
C ILE A 137 1.98 -1.88 6.84
N ALA A 138 0.76 -1.39 6.63
CA ALA A 138 -0.35 -2.15 6.08
C ALA A 138 -0.44 -1.95 4.55
N ALA A 139 -0.23 -3.01 3.79
CA ALA A 139 -0.43 -3.02 2.34
C ALA A 139 -1.82 -3.60 2.01
N ILE A 140 -2.77 -2.74 1.66
CA ILE A 140 -4.18 -3.12 1.50
C ILE A 140 -4.59 -3.23 0.03
N ALA A 141 -5.59 -4.06 -0.25
CA ALA A 141 -6.00 -4.42 -1.61
C ALA A 141 -7.06 -3.49 -2.23
N GLY A 142 -7.68 -2.61 -1.45
CA GLY A 142 -8.72 -1.67 -1.89
C GLY A 142 -8.27 -0.23 -1.74
N GLY A 143 -9.19 0.70 -2.05
CA GLY A 143 -8.97 2.13 -1.82
C GLY A 143 -8.54 2.41 -0.39
N ILE A 144 -7.62 3.36 -0.21
CA ILE A 144 -6.95 3.58 1.07
C ILE A 144 -7.91 4.05 2.19
N ASP A 145 -9.06 4.59 1.79
CA ASP A 145 -10.17 5.05 2.62
C ASP A 145 -11.32 4.04 2.75
N ILE A 146 -11.15 2.82 2.21
CA ILE A 146 -12.15 1.74 2.25
C ILE A 146 -11.61 0.60 3.15
N PRO A 147 -11.99 0.56 4.44
CA PRO A 147 -11.53 -0.48 5.33
C PRO A 147 -12.02 -1.86 4.90
N TYR A 148 -11.07 -2.78 4.70
CA TYR A 148 -11.37 -4.18 4.46
C TYR A 148 -10.32 -5.09 5.08
N PRO A 149 -10.71 -6.03 5.96
CA PRO A 149 -12.08 -6.35 6.38
C PRO A 149 -12.66 -5.27 7.36
N PRO A 150 -14.00 -5.07 7.41
CA PRO A 150 -14.60 -4.02 8.26
C PRO A 150 -14.24 -4.11 9.74
N GLU A 151 -14.03 -5.31 10.26
CA GLU A 151 -13.65 -5.53 11.67
C GLU A 151 -12.27 -4.96 12.02
N ASN A 152 -11.42 -4.70 11.02
CA ASN A 152 -10.11 -4.09 11.18
C ASN A 152 -10.10 -2.57 10.93
N GLU A 153 -11.26 -1.91 10.72
CA GLU A 153 -11.36 -0.47 10.50
C GLU A 153 -10.61 0.35 11.57
N LYS A 154 -10.82 0.03 12.85
CA LYS A 154 -10.13 0.71 13.95
C LYS A 154 -8.62 0.49 13.93
N LEU A 155 -8.19 -0.71 13.51
CA LEU A 155 -6.77 -1.03 13.41
C LEU A 155 -6.14 -0.30 12.23
N GLN A 156 -6.82 -0.19 11.09
CA GLN A 156 -6.39 0.62 9.94
C GLN A 156 -6.19 2.08 10.34
N ALA A 157 -7.17 2.66 11.04
CA ALA A 157 -7.08 4.04 11.52
C ALA A 157 -5.89 4.24 12.48
N LEU A 158 -5.66 3.28 13.38
CA LEU A 158 -4.53 3.34 14.31
C LEU A 158 -3.18 3.23 13.60
N ILE A 159 -3.08 2.38 12.58
CA ILE A 159 -1.88 2.27 11.72
C ILE A 159 -1.68 3.55 10.91
N ALA A 160 -2.75 4.14 10.38
CA ALA A 160 -2.66 5.42 9.65
C ALA A 160 -2.14 6.56 10.54
N GLU A 161 -2.43 6.54 11.84
CA GLU A 161 -1.98 7.55 12.80
C GLU A 161 -0.54 7.31 13.28
N ASN A 162 -0.14 6.05 13.52
CA ASN A 162 1.11 5.73 14.22
C ASN A 162 2.14 4.98 13.36
N GLY A 163 1.73 4.48 12.20
CA GLY A 163 2.54 3.72 11.25
C GLY A 163 2.25 4.18 9.84
N CYS A 164 2.09 3.25 8.91
CA CYS A 164 1.83 3.57 7.51
C CYS A 164 0.81 2.62 6.88
N VAL A 165 -0.10 3.14 6.06
CA VAL A 165 -1.00 2.36 5.20
C VAL A 165 -0.67 2.69 3.75
N VAL A 166 -0.57 1.68 2.90
CA VAL A 166 -0.30 1.83 1.46
C VAL A 166 -1.33 1.06 0.63
N ALA A 167 -1.72 1.63 -0.50
CA ALA A 167 -2.63 1.02 -1.47
C ALA A 167 -2.22 1.38 -2.91
N GLU A 168 -2.44 0.47 -3.86
CA GLU A 168 -2.31 0.74 -5.30
C GLU A 168 -3.68 0.93 -5.98
N ALA A 169 -4.77 0.57 -5.30
CA ALA A 169 -6.12 0.75 -5.77
C ALA A 169 -6.62 2.17 -5.47
N PRO A 170 -7.50 2.74 -6.32
CA PRO A 170 -8.20 3.98 -6.02
C PRO A 170 -9.11 3.81 -4.80
#